data_AF-A0A840FGZ6-F1
#
_entry.id   AF-A0A840FGZ6-F1
#
_cell.length_a   1.000
_cell.length_b   1.000
_cell.length_c   1.000
_cell.angle_alpha   90.00
_cell.angle_beta   90.00
_cell.angle_gamma   90.00
#
_symmetry.space_group_name_H-M   'P 1'
#
loop_
_entity.id
_entity.type
_entity.pdbx_description
1 polymer ?
#
loop_
_entity_poly.entity_id
_entity_poly.type
_entity_poly.pdbx_seq_one_letter_code
_entity_poly.pdbx_strand_id
1 'polypeptide(L)'
;MKETVEQIIAILRQPLSDDERQAGWRKSVKDGYVPVFTKLLAQIEQGEDRPYFGIVRSLDAYGIGDGHLYDMMLRVANETNAQLR
;
A
#
# COMPACT_ATOMS: atom_id res chain seq x y z
N MET A 1 2.50 4.93 -11.42
CA MET A 1 2.54 3.69 -10.62
C MET A 1 3.87 3.48 -9.89
N LYS A 2 5.00 3.26 -10.57
CA LYS A 2 6.30 2.95 -9.93
C LYS A 2 6.68 3.91 -8.80
N GLU A 3 6.73 5.22 -9.09
CA GLU A 3 7.09 6.26 -8.12
C GLU A 3 6.16 6.26 -6.89
N THR A 4 4.86 6.02 -7.10
CA THR A 4 3.87 5.93 -6.02
C THR A 4 4.16 4.73 -5.10
N VAL A 5 4.51 3.58 -5.68
CA VAL A 5 4.88 2.38 -4.91
C VAL A 5 6.17 2.61 -4.11
N GLU A 6 7.17 3.27 -4.70
CA GLU A 6 8.41 3.64 -4.00
C GLU A 6 8.16 4.57 -2.81
N GLN A 7 7.29 5.58 -2.99
CA GLN A 7 6.88 6.48 -1.91
C GLN A 7 6.14 5.73 -0.79
N ILE A 8 5.22 4.82 -1.14
CA ILE A 8 4.53 3.99 -0.14
C ILE A 8 5.55 3.17 0.68
N ILE A 9 6.53 2.53 0.04
CA ILE A 9 7.56 1.76 0.74
C ILE A 9 8.37 2.66 1.68
N ALA A 10 8.73 3.87 1.23
CA ALA A 10 9.45 4.83 2.06
C ALA A 10 8.66 5.21 3.32
N ILE A 11 7.37 5.53 3.17
CA ILE A 11 6.47 5.86 4.29
C ILE A 11 6.29 4.64 5.21
N LEU A 12 6.09 3.44 4.66
CA LEU A 12 5.93 2.21 5.45
C LEU A 12 7.14 1.89 6.34
N ARG A 13 8.35 2.28 5.92
CA ARG A 13 9.59 2.10 6.69
C ARG A 13 9.85 3.18 7.74
N GLN A 14 9.13 4.30 7.68
CA GLN A 14 9.24 5.35 8.69
C GLN A 14 8.47 4.98 9.96
N PRO A 15 8.88 5.51 11.13
CA PRO A 15 8.08 5.45 12.34
C PRO A 15 6.65 5.94 12.09
N LEU A 16 5.69 5.42 12.86
CA LEU A 16 4.31 5.88 12.80
C LEU A 16 4.23 7.39 13.08
N SER A 17 3.63 8.14 12.16
CA SER A 17 3.23 9.53 12.41
C SER A 17 1.96 9.59 13.27
N ASP A 18 1.62 10.77 13.78
CA ASP A 18 0.38 10.98 14.52
C ASP A 18 -0.85 10.77 13.63
N ASP A 19 -0.81 11.28 12.39
CA ASP A 19 -1.88 11.08 11.40
C ASP A 19 -2.11 9.59 11.13
N GLU A 20 -1.04 8.81 10.96
CA GLU A 20 -1.15 7.36 10.73
C GLU A 20 -1.77 6.66 11.94
N ARG A 21 -1.42 7.06 13.18
CA ARG A 21 -2.02 6.47 14.39
C ARG A 21 -3.52 6.78 14.48
N GLN A 22 -3.91 8.01 14.16
CA GLN A 22 -5.31 8.42 14.14
C GLN A 22 -6.10 7.65 13.08
N ALA A 23 -5.48 7.40 11.93
CA ALA A 23 -6.02 6.58 10.85
C ALA A 23 -6.06 5.07 11.16
N GLY A 24 -5.68 4.63 12.35
CA GLY A 24 -5.74 3.23 12.77
C GLY A 24 -4.49 2.39 12.44
N TRP A 25 -3.43 3.00 11.89
CA TRP A 25 -2.20 2.27 11.60
C TRP A 25 -1.49 1.81 12.87
N ARG A 26 -0.94 0.60 12.78
CA ARG A 26 -0.06 0.01 13.80
C ARG A 26 1.28 -0.34 13.17
N LYS A 27 2.35 -0.31 13.97
CA LYS A 27 3.69 -0.65 13.50
C LYS A 27 3.72 -2.05 12.86
N SER A 28 3.11 -3.03 13.53
CA SER A 28 3.02 -4.41 13.01
C SER A 28 2.30 -4.50 11.66
N VAL A 29 1.31 -3.63 11.43
CA VAL A 29 0.58 -3.56 10.15
C VAL A 29 1.47 -2.92 9.08
N LYS A 30 2.15 -1.79 9.37
CA LYS A 30 3.12 -1.17 8.44
C LYS A 30 4.22 -2.17 8.05
N ASP A 31 4.83 -2.82 9.04
CA ASP A 31 5.86 -3.83 8.84
C ASP A 31 5.36 -4.98 7.93
N GLY A 32 4.10 -5.39 8.07
CA GLY A 32 3.48 -6.42 7.23
C GLY A 32 3.28 -6.00 5.77
N TYR A 33 3.06 -4.72 5.49
CA TYR A 33 2.90 -4.21 4.13
C TYR A 33 4.23 -3.91 3.41
N VAL A 34 5.34 -3.71 4.13
CA VAL A 34 6.66 -3.49 3.48
C VAL A 34 7.03 -4.58 2.47
N PRO A 35 6.99 -5.89 2.79
CA PRO A 35 7.35 -6.94 1.83
C PRO A 35 6.33 -7.04 0.68
N VAL A 36 5.07 -6.74 0.95
CA VAL A 36 3.96 -6.70 -0.02
C VAL A 36 4.29 -5.66 -1.11
N PHE A 37 4.52 -4.40 -0.73
CA PHE A 37 4.85 -3.36 -1.71
C PHE A 37 6.24 -3.50 -2.34
N THR A 38 7.21 -4.06 -1.61
CA THR A 38 8.54 -4.35 -2.17
C THR A 38 8.44 -5.38 -3.31
N LYS A 39 7.61 -6.41 -3.14
CA LYS A 39 7.34 -7.39 -4.19
C LYS A 39 6.63 -6.76 -5.40
N LEU A 40 5.64 -5.90 -5.15
CA LEU A 40 4.95 -5.17 -6.21
C LEU A 40 5.91 -4.30 -7.03
N LEU A 41 6.84 -3.60 -6.38
CA LEU A 41 7.85 -2.79 -7.07
C LEU A 41 8.68 -3.65 -8.03
N ALA A 42 9.18 -4.80 -7.56
CA ALA A 42 9.96 -5.71 -8.39
C ALA A 42 9.16 -6.24 -9.60
N GLN A 43 7.87 -6.51 -9.42
CA GLN A 43 6.98 -6.95 -10.51
C GLN A 43 6.79 -5.86 -11.57
N ILE A 44 6.57 -4.61 -11.13
CA ILE A 44 6.49 -3.45 -12.02
C ILE A 44 7.77 -3.28 -12.82
N GLU A 45 8.94 -3.44 -12.18
CA GLU A 45 10.25 -3.33 -12.85
C GLU A 45 10.51 -4.45 -13.86
N GLN A 46 9.92 -5.62 -13.64
CA GLN A 46 10.00 -6.77 -14.54
C GLN A 46 8.94 -6.73 -15.65
N GLY A 47 8.03 -5.75 -15.63
CA GLY A 47 6.92 -5.66 -16.58
C GLY A 47 5.85 -6.74 -16.39
N GLU A 48 5.71 -7.27 -15.18
CA GLU A 48 4.64 -8.22 -14.85
C GLU A 48 3.35 -7.50 -14.47
N ASP A 49 2.24 -7.85 -15.13
CA ASP A 49 0.89 -7.44 -14.69
C ASP A 49 0.36 -8.42 -13.65
N ARG A 50 0.30 -8.00 -12.37
CA ARG A 50 -0.32 -8.80 -11.31
C ARG A 50 -1.42 -8.04 -10.57
N PRO A 51 -2.58 -8.68 -10.36
CA PRO A 51 -3.65 -8.08 -9.59
C PRO A 51 -3.27 -7.82 -8.14
N TYR A 52 -3.80 -6.74 -7.60
CA TYR A 52 -3.60 -6.35 -6.21
C TYR A 52 -4.90 -6.24 -5.41
N PHE A 53 -5.74 -7.28 -5.52
CA PHE A 53 -7.08 -7.32 -4.96
C PHE A 53 -7.15 -7.34 -3.41
N GLY A 54 -6.04 -7.63 -2.73
CA GLY A 54 -6.03 -7.85 -1.28
C GLY A 54 -5.99 -6.59 -0.42
N ILE A 55 -5.39 -5.49 -0.93
CA ILE A 55 -5.08 -4.30 -0.11
C ILE A 55 -6.33 -3.68 0.50
N VAL A 56 -7.37 -3.44 -0.30
CA VAL A 56 -8.56 -2.70 0.17
C VAL A 56 -9.27 -3.46 1.30
N ARG A 57 -9.41 -4.79 1.13
CA ARG A 57 -10.00 -5.65 2.17
C ARG A 57 -9.12 -5.74 3.41
N SER A 58 -7.79 -5.76 3.25
CA SER A 58 -6.90 -5.82 4.41
C SER A 58 -6.86 -4.49 5.16
N LEU A 59 -6.93 -3.34 4.49
CA LEU A 59 -7.06 -2.03 5.14
C LEU A 59 -8.32 -1.95 6.00
N ASP A 60 -9.47 -2.35 5.45
CA ASP A 60 -10.75 -2.41 6.18
C ASP A 60 -10.68 -3.37 7.38
N ALA A 61 -10.11 -4.57 7.19
CA ALA A 61 -9.95 -5.55 8.26
C ALA A 61 -9.04 -5.08 9.41
N TYR A 62 -8.08 -4.19 9.13
CA TYR A 62 -7.23 -3.57 10.16
C TYR A 62 -7.86 -2.30 10.76
N GLY A 63 -9.03 -1.87 10.28
CA GLY A 63 -9.69 -0.64 10.72
C GLY A 63 -8.96 0.62 10.26
N ILE A 64 -8.28 0.57 9.11
CA ILE A 64 -7.56 1.72 8.54
C ILE A 64 -8.50 2.42 7.56
N GLY A 65 -8.89 3.66 7.87
CA GLY A 65 -10.01 4.33 7.21
C GLY A 65 -9.68 5.58 6.40
N ASP A 66 -8.50 6.18 6.55
CA ASP A 66 -8.18 7.48 5.97
C ASP A 66 -6.67 7.80 6.01
N GLY A 67 -6.31 9.01 5.57
CA GLY A 67 -4.96 9.54 5.60
C GLY A 67 -4.16 9.29 4.33
N HIS A 68 -3.04 10.01 4.22
CA HIS A 68 -2.25 10.05 2.99
C HIS A 68 -1.77 8.65 2.54
N LEU A 69 -1.27 7.84 3.47
CA LEU A 69 -0.80 6.48 3.16
C LEU A 69 -1.96 5.58 2.68
N TYR A 70 -3.14 5.70 3.29
CA TYR A 70 -4.33 4.96 2.86
C TYR A 70 -4.72 5.33 1.43
N ASP A 71 -4.81 6.64 1.12
CA ASP A 71 -5.20 7.13 -0.20
C ASP A 71 -4.24 6.65 -1.30
N MET A 72 -2.93 6.69 -1.02
CA MET A 72 -1.92 6.18 -1.93
C MET A 72 -2.08 4.68 -2.19
N MET A 73 -2.30 3.89 -1.14
CA MET A 73 -2.48 2.43 -1.26
C MET A 73 -3.77 2.08 -2.02
N LEU A 74 -4.85 2.82 -1.79
CA LEU A 74 -6.12 2.66 -2.50
C LEU A 74 -5.97 2.99 -3.99
N ARG A 75 -5.24 4.06 -4.33
CA ARG A 75 -4.92 4.42 -5.71
C ARG A 75 -4.17 3.30 -6.43
N VAL A 76 -3.12 2.75 -5.81
CA VAL A 76 -2.35 1.62 -6.37
C VAL A 76 -3.24 0.40 -6.60
N ALA A 77 -4.11 0.06 -5.63
CA ALA A 77 -5.04 -1.05 -5.77
C ALA A 77 -6.02 -0.84 -6.94
N ASN A 78 -6.54 0.38 -7.12
CA ASN A 78 -7.45 0.68 -8.22
C ASN A 78 -6.77 0.66 -9.58
N GLU A 79 -5.59 1.27 -9.71
CA GLU A 79 -4.83 1.32 -10.97
C GLU A 79 -4.37 -0.08 -11.40
N THR A 80 -3.87 -0.93 -10.47
CA THR A 80 -3.49 -2.32 -10.78
C THR A 80 -4.69 -3.17 -11.22
N ASN A 81 -5.87 -2.95 -10.65
CA ASN A 81 -7.07 -3.69 -11.05
C ASN A 81 -7.66 -3.21 -12.38
N ALA A 82 -7.48 -1.92 -12.72
CA ALA A 82 -7.95 -1.36 -13.99
C ALA A 82 -7.18 -1.92 -15.20
N GLN A 83 -5.90 -2.27 -15.03
CA GLN A 83 -5.05 -2.88 -16.07
C GLN A 83 -5.46 -4.30 -16.47
N LEU A 84 -6.40 -4.92 -15.74
CA LEU A 84 -6.87 -6.29 -16.00
C LEU A 84 -8.16 -6.34 -16.84
N ARG A 85 -8.68 -5.19 -17.26
CA ARG A 85 -9.88 -5.06 -18.10
C ARG A 85 -9.49 -4.77 -19.55
#